data_AF-A0A2G1VEE9-F1
#
_entry.id   AF-A0A2G1VEE9-F1
#
_cell.length_a   1.000
_cell.length_b   1.000
_cell.length_c   1.000
_cell.angle_alpha   90.00
_cell.angle_beta   90.00
_cell.angle_gamma   90.00
#
_symmetry.space_group_name_H-M   'P 1'
#
loop_
_entity.id
_entity.type
_entity.pdbx_description
1 polymer ?
#
loop_
_entity_poly.entity_id
_entity_poly.type
_entity_poly.pdbx_seq_one_letter_code
_entity_poly.pdbx_strand_id
1 'polypeptide(L)'
;MNFSAPTNANALATNPTLAVLGFKRQLVYHLYFWAFIAVAPLVMVQWQQSHYLLSGILILFCTNALLVIAFLRLRGSYFLKGRLFPLLAVVSAAYSTHINGHAGLYWAYPAASALFFLLPLREAIGSNIIFVVVMAVVSFMKFPEADFWRITFSLGLTCLFAMIFAWLVGKLQQELTRLATTDPLTGCLNRSQLADILNGQIQMRERYERVSSLILLDLDYFKTINDQWGHLAGDKVLTELALRLRKRLRESDQLFRIGGEEFMIVLPETRQKDADALAQQLLTSISARPFLNDIKVTASASVAEVSKGETWSVWLNRADQALYEAKSRGRNQAVKAARPLPVVGRGVEDMPDSASG
;
A
#
# COMPACT_ATOMS: atom_id res chain seq x y z
N MET A 1 29.24 5.92 -3.88
CA MET A 1 29.55 6.22 -2.47
C MET A 1 28.28 6.05 -1.64
N ASN A 2 28.38 5.09 -0.73
CA ASN A 2 27.48 4.60 0.32
C ASN A 2 26.11 5.27 0.53
N PHE A 3 25.08 4.45 0.36
CA PHE A 3 23.73 4.63 0.89
C PHE A 3 23.77 4.55 2.43
N SER A 4 23.62 5.68 3.10
CA SER A 4 23.23 5.74 4.50
C SER A 4 21.94 6.56 4.60
N ALA A 5 20.80 5.88 4.41
CA ALA A 5 19.51 6.40 4.84
C ALA A 5 19.32 6.01 6.31
N PRO A 6 19.19 6.96 7.26
CA PRO A 6 18.74 6.61 8.58
C PRO A 6 17.24 6.28 8.51
N THR A 7 16.81 5.26 9.26
CA THR A 7 15.45 4.77 9.49
C THR A 7 14.93 3.64 8.56
N ASN A 8 14.93 2.43 9.13
CA ASN A 8 14.04 1.29 8.83
C ASN A 8 14.13 0.60 7.44
N ALA A 9 15.31 0.14 7.04
CA ALA A 9 15.44 -0.84 5.94
C ALA A 9 14.69 -2.16 6.22
N ASN A 10 14.55 -2.56 7.49
CA ASN A 10 13.81 -3.78 7.88
C ASN A 10 12.29 -3.64 7.81
N ALA A 11 11.71 -2.44 7.89
CA ALA A 11 10.26 -2.25 7.77
C ALA A 11 9.79 -2.25 6.30
N LEU A 12 10.68 -1.86 5.37
CA LEU A 12 10.43 -1.91 3.93
C LEU A 12 10.42 -3.35 3.37
N ALA A 13 11.11 -4.28 4.03
CA ALA A 13 11.20 -5.67 3.58
C ALA A 13 9.96 -6.52 3.93
N THR A 14 9.15 -6.12 4.91
CA THR A 14 8.03 -6.92 5.41
C THR A 14 6.65 -6.45 4.94
N ASN A 15 6.52 -5.21 4.43
CA ASN A 15 5.25 -4.68 3.95
C ASN A 15 5.22 -4.48 2.42
N PRO A 16 4.50 -5.30 1.66
CA PRO A 16 4.35 -5.16 0.21
C PRO A 16 3.78 -3.80 -0.22
N THR A 17 2.89 -3.19 0.57
CA THR A 17 2.29 -1.88 0.25
C THR A 17 3.32 -0.75 0.30
N LEU A 18 4.18 -0.75 1.33
CA LEU A 18 5.27 0.23 1.47
C LEU A 18 6.36 0.01 0.41
N ALA A 19 6.64 -1.25 0.06
CA ALA A 19 7.54 -1.59 -1.04
C ALA A 19 7.04 -1.01 -2.37
N VAL A 20 5.76 -1.21 -2.72
CA VAL A 20 5.16 -0.68 -3.96
C VAL A 20 5.22 0.86 -4.01
N LEU A 21 4.93 1.54 -2.91
CA LEU A 21 5.05 3.00 -2.81
C LEU A 21 6.50 3.47 -3.00
N GLY A 22 7.47 2.75 -2.44
CA GLY A 22 8.89 2.98 -2.64
C GLY A 22 9.32 2.83 -4.10
N PHE A 23 8.91 1.74 -4.76
CA PHE A 23 9.17 1.51 -6.19
C PHE A 23 8.60 2.61 -7.06
N LYS A 24 7.35 3.04 -6.82
CA LYS A 24 6.74 4.13 -7.58
C LYS A 24 7.54 5.43 -7.45
N ARG A 25 8.01 5.76 -6.24
CA ARG A 25 8.83 6.95 -6.02
C ARG A 25 10.18 6.85 -6.73
N GLN A 26 10.83 5.69 -6.70
CA GLN A 26 12.07 5.46 -7.44
C GLN A 26 11.86 5.58 -8.94
N LEU A 27 10.78 5.03 -9.48
CA LEU A 27 10.45 5.11 -10.90
C LEU A 27 10.27 6.56 -11.36
N VAL A 28 9.49 7.35 -10.61
CA VAL A 28 9.31 8.78 -10.89
C VAL A 28 10.65 9.51 -10.86
N TYR A 29 11.48 9.26 -9.84
CA TYR A 29 12.81 9.88 -9.73
C TYR A 29 13.67 9.60 -10.97
N HIS A 30 13.81 8.33 -11.36
CA HIS A 30 14.65 7.94 -12.50
C HIS A 30 14.11 8.52 -13.80
N LEU A 31 12.79 8.53 -13.99
CA LEU A 31 12.18 9.05 -15.21
C LEU A 31 12.42 10.56 -15.36
N TYR A 32 12.25 11.34 -14.30
CA TYR A 32 12.58 12.78 -14.34
C TYR A 32 14.09 13.04 -14.48
N PHE A 33 14.93 12.22 -13.83
CA PHE A 33 16.39 12.32 -13.94
C PHE A 33 16.88 12.10 -15.37
N TRP A 34 16.42 11.02 -16.01
CA TRP A 34 16.79 10.71 -17.39
C TRP A 34 16.15 11.69 -18.38
N ALA A 35 14.93 12.16 -18.13
CA ALA A 35 14.33 13.23 -18.93
C ALA A 35 15.16 14.52 -18.87
N PHE A 36 15.65 14.90 -17.69
CA PHE A 36 16.55 16.05 -17.55
C PHE A 36 17.85 15.86 -18.32
N ILE A 37 18.51 14.70 -18.19
CA ILE A 37 19.75 14.39 -18.93
C ILE A 37 19.54 14.47 -20.44
N ALA A 38 18.41 13.95 -20.94
CA ALA A 38 18.10 13.95 -22.37
C ALA A 38 17.76 15.35 -22.91
N VAL A 39 17.02 16.17 -22.13
CA VAL A 39 16.51 17.47 -22.59
C VAL A 39 17.51 18.61 -22.37
N ALA A 40 18.36 18.56 -21.33
CA ALA A 40 19.27 19.66 -21.01
C ALA A 40 20.24 20.04 -22.17
N PRO A 41 20.85 19.09 -22.91
CA PRO A 41 21.70 19.43 -24.06
C PRO A 41 20.93 20.14 -25.19
N LEU A 42 19.64 19.82 -25.36
CA LEU A 42 18.80 20.42 -26.40
C LEU A 42 18.59 21.91 -26.17
N VAL A 43 18.63 22.38 -24.93
CA VAL A 43 18.57 23.83 -24.61
C VAL A 43 19.71 24.56 -25.30
N MET A 44 20.95 24.04 -25.21
CA MET A 44 22.12 24.67 -25.79
C MET A 44 22.08 24.62 -27.33
N VAL A 45 21.66 23.50 -27.90
CA VAL A 45 21.51 23.34 -29.36
C VAL A 45 20.48 24.34 -29.92
N GLN A 46 19.33 24.45 -29.28
CA GLN A 46 18.26 25.35 -29.71
C GLN A 46 18.64 26.82 -29.53
N TRP A 47 19.42 27.14 -28.49
CA TRP A 47 19.97 28.47 -28.30
C TRP A 47 20.92 28.88 -29.42
N GLN A 48 21.83 27.98 -29.82
CA GLN A 48 22.76 28.22 -30.93
C GLN A 48 22.04 28.40 -32.27
N GLN A 49 20.91 27.71 -32.46
CA GLN A 49 20.05 27.86 -33.64
C GLN A 49 19.15 29.11 -33.60
N SER A 50 19.32 30.00 -32.62
CA SER A 50 18.51 31.21 -32.41
C SER A 50 17.02 30.95 -32.12
N HIS A 51 16.67 29.74 -31.67
CA HIS A 51 15.32 29.37 -31.25
C HIS A 51 15.12 29.66 -29.74
N TYR A 52 15.14 30.96 -29.39
CA TYR A 52 15.10 31.41 -27.99
C TYR A 52 13.82 31.00 -27.24
N LEU A 53 12.65 31.03 -27.90
CA LEU A 53 11.39 30.66 -27.26
C LEU A 53 11.36 29.16 -26.88
N LEU A 54 11.79 28.29 -27.80
CA LEU A 54 11.88 26.85 -27.53
C LEU A 54 12.89 26.56 -26.43
N SER A 55 14.04 27.24 -26.46
CA SER A 55 15.04 27.15 -25.39
C SER A 55 14.46 27.53 -24.02
N GLY A 56 13.66 28.59 -23.94
CA GLY A 56 12.94 28.99 -22.72
C GLY A 56 11.97 27.92 -22.20
N ILE A 57 11.19 27.31 -23.10
CA ILE A 57 10.26 26.20 -22.74
C ILE A 57 11.03 24.99 -22.20
N LEU A 58 12.16 24.63 -22.84
CA LEU A 58 13.00 23.53 -22.40
C LEU A 58 13.70 23.82 -21.07
N ILE A 59 14.11 25.06 -20.80
CA ILE A 59 14.62 25.49 -19.49
C ILE A 59 13.55 25.32 -18.42
N LEU A 60 12.30 25.70 -18.70
CA LEU A 60 11.18 25.50 -17.78
C LEU A 60 10.92 24.01 -17.50
N PHE A 61 11.00 23.16 -18.52
CA PHE A 61 10.91 21.70 -18.38
C PHE A 61 12.02 21.14 -17.48
N CYS A 62 13.27 21.52 -17.73
CA CYS A 62 14.42 21.12 -16.92
C CYS A 62 14.31 21.60 -15.47
N THR A 63 13.88 22.84 -15.26
CA THR A 63 13.66 23.43 -13.93
C THR A 63 12.58 22.66 -13.18
N ASN A 64 11.46 22.33 -13.85
CA ASN A 64 10.42 21.49 -13.26
C ASN A 64 10.95 20.12 -12.84
N ALA A 65 11.76 19.47 -13.70
CA ALA A 65 12.34 18.18 -13.39
C ALA A 65 13.25 18.23 -12.15
N LEU A 66 14.14 19.23 -12.06
CA LEU A 66 15.00 19.43 -10.91
C LEU A 66 14.22 19.72 -9.62
N LEU A 67 13.16 20.53 -9.70
CA LEU A 67 12.28 20.80 -8.56
C LEU A 67 11.61 19.51 -8.08
N VAL A 68 11.05 18.70 -8.98
CA VAL A 68 10.43 17.41 -8.62
C VAL A 68 11.46 16.50 -7.95
N ILE A 69 12.66 16.39 -8.50
CA ILE A 69 13.77 15.60 -7.94
C ILE A 69 14.16 16.09 -6.53
N ALA A 70 14.33 17.41 -6.36
CA ALA A 70 14.70 18.01 -5.08
C ALA A 70 13.61 17.82 -4.01
N PHE A 71 12.35 18.05 -4.36
CA PHE A 71 11.21 17.84 -3.45
C PHE A 71 11.04 16.36 -3.09
N LEU A 72 11.20 15.46 -4.06
CA LEU A 72 11.23 14.02 -3.79
C LEU A 72 12.36 13.67 -2.84
N ARG A 73 13.53 14.32 -2.89
CA ARG A 73 14.64 14.05 -1.97
C ARG A 73 14.40 14.64 -0.57
N LEU A 74 13.86 15.85 -0.48
CA LEU A 74 13.80 16.64 0.76
C LEU A 74 12.52 16.44 1.57
N ARG A 75 11.36 16.32 0.93
CA ARG A 75 10.05 16.33 1.62
C ARG A 75 9.23 15.05 1.43
N GLY A 76 9.71 14.10 0.63
CA GLY A 76 8.98 12.87 0.31
C GLY A 76 7.66 13.07 -0.45
N SER A 77 7.38 14.31 -0.87
CA SER A 77 6.21 14.75 -1.61
C SER A 77 6.68 15.71 -2.70
N TYR A 78 5.98 15.76 -3.83
CA TYR A 78 6.36 16.57 -4.99
C TYR A 78 5.24 17.52 -5.41
N PHE A 79 5.64 18.72 -5.86
CA PHE A 79 4.78 19.83 -6.22
C PHE A 79 3.77 19.45 -7.32
N LEU A 80 2.51 19.90 -7.19
CA LEU A 80 1.39 19.64 -8.12
C LEU A 80 1.13 18.16 -8.47
N LYS A 81 1.67 17.20 -7.70
CA LYS A 81 1.63 15.76 -8.03
C LYS A 81 2.08 15.47 -9.47
N GLY A 82 3.05 16.23 -10.00
CA GLY A 82 3.63 15.99 -11.33
C GLY A 82 2.75 16.39 -12.50
N ARG A 83 1.60 17.05 -12.26
CA ARG A 83 0.65 17.47 -13.31
C ARG A 83 1.15 18.60 -14.23
N LEU A 84 2.26 19.23 -13.88
CA LEU A 84 2.90 20.24 -14.75
C LEU A 84 3.69 19.60 -15.91
N PHE A 85 4.22 18.38 -15.71
CA PHE A 85 5.00 17.67 -16.72
C PHE A 85 4.22 17.41 -18.01
N PRO A 86 2.97 16.89 -17.99
CA PRO A 86 2.19 16.67 -19.20
C PRO A 86 2.04 17.93 -20.05
N LEU A 87 1.72 19.06 -19.43
CA LEU A 87 1.57 20.33 -20.14
C LEU A 87 2.88 20.73 -20.83
N LEU A 88 3.99 20.70 -20.10
CA LEU A 88 5.30 21.05 -20.65
C LEU A 88 5.76 20.07 -21.73
N ALA A 89 5.44 18.77 -21.59
CA ALA A 89 5.73 17.75 -22.59
C ALA A 89 4.93 17.96 -23.89
N VAL A 90 3.62 18.25 -23.80
CA VAL A 90 2.76 18.58 -24.96
C VAL A 90 3.32 19.80 -25.68
N VAL A 91 3.54 20.90 -24.94
CA VAL A 91 3.95 22.18 -25.52
C VAL A 91 5.34 22.08 -26.14
N SER A 92 6.30 21.46 -25.45
CA SER A 92 7.66 21.30 -25.97
C SER A 92 7.72 20.39 -27.19
N ALA A 93 7.02 19.24 -27.20
CA ALA A 93 7.01 18.33 -28.35
C ALA A 93 6.31 18.95 -29.57
N ALA A 94 5.16 19.60 -29.36
CA ALA A 94 4.43 20.28 -30.43
C ALA A 94 5.25 21.43 -31.03
N TYR A 95 5.82 22.30 -30.18
CA TYR A 95 6.58 23.45 -30.63
C TYR A 95 7.92 23.04 -31.27
N SER A 96 8.59 22.03 -30.73
CA SER A 96 9.80 21.45 -31.32
C SER A 96 9.51 20.84 -32.69
N THR A 97 8.38 20.17 -32.88
CA THR A 97 7.99 19.61 -34.19
C THR A 97 7.69 20.71 -35.20
N HIS A 98 7.05 21.80 -34.77
CA HIS A 98 6.76 22.94 -35.63
C HIS A 98 8.06 23.62 -36.15
N ILE A 99 9.07 23.76 -35.28
CA ILE A 99 10.36 24.39 -35.62
C ILE A 99 11.28 23.42 -36.36
N ASN A 100 11.56 22.26 -35.75
CA ASN A 100 12.61 21.33 -36.18
C ASN A 100 12.09 20.25 -37.15
N GLY A 101 10.80 20.27 -37.51
CA GLY A 101 10.19 19.24 -38.37
C GLY A 101 10.30 17.85 -37.75
N HIS A 102 10.75 16.87 -38.54
CA HIS A 102 10.85 15.48 -38.10
C HIS A 102 11.78 15.28 -36.88
N ALA A 103 12.84 16.09 -36.73
CA ALA A 103 13.74 15.98 -35.58
C ALA A 103 13.04 16.29 -34.25
N GLY A 104 12.07 17.21 -34.26
CA GLY A 104 11.26 17.53 -33.08
C GLY A 104 10.25 16.43 -32.75
N LEU A 105 9.75 15.72 -33.77
CA LEU A 105 8.74 14.68 -33.62
C LEU A 105 9.23 13.47 -32.84
N TYR A 106 10.52 13.09 -32.96
CA TYR A 106 11.05 11.92 -32.26
C TYR A 106 10.86 11.96 -30.75
N TRP A 107 10.78 13.17 -30.17
CA TRP A 107 10.52 13.37 -28.74
C TRP A 107 9.06 13.16 -28.34
N ALA A 108 8.14 13.14 -29.29
CA ALA A 108 6.72 12.92 -29.01
C ALA A 108 6.42 11.51 -28.50
N TYR A 109 7.14 10.49 -29.00
CA TYR A 109 6.97 9.09 -28.61
C TYR A 109 7.35 8.80 -27.14
N PRO A 110 8.58 9.14 -26.67
CA PRO A 110 8.93 8.96 -25.27
C PRO A 110 8.10 9.87 -24.35
N ALA A 111 7.73 11.08 -24.79
CA ALA A 111 6.86 11.97 -24.04
C ALA A 111 5.47 11.35 -23.80
N ALA A 112 4.81 10.85 -24.85
CA ALA A 112 3.51 10.18 -24.75
C ALA A 112 3.55 8.96 -23.82
N SER A 113 4.62 8.16 -23.93
CA SER A 113 4.85 6.99 -23.07
C SER A 113 5.04 7.40 -21.60
N ALA A 114 5.84 8.43 -21.33
CA ALA A 114 6.12 8.93 -19.98
C ALA A 114 4.86 9.36 -19.21
N LEU A 115 3.82 9.85 -19.90
CA LEU A 115 2.56 10.24 -19.26
C LEU A 115 1.89 9.08 -18.52
N PHE A 116 1.95 7.86 -19.04
CA PHE A 116 1.38 6.67 -18.39
C PHE A 116 2.16 6.22 -17.16
N PHE A 117 3.46 6.55 -17.08
CA PHE A 117 4.30 6.23 -15.92
C PHE A 117 4.19 7.28 -14.81
N LEU A 118 3.92 8.52 -15.16
CA LEU A 118 3.88 9.64 -14.22
C LEU A 118 2.49 9.95 -13.66
N LEU A 119 1.44 9.70 -14.45
CA LEU A 119 0.06 10.02 -14.07
C LEU A 119 -0.74 8.76 -13.70
N PRO A 120 -1.79 8.90 -12.86
CA PRO A 120 -2.81 7.87 -12.75
C PRO A 120 -3.43 7.54 -14.11
N LEU A 121 -3.76 6.26 -14.36
CA LEU A 121 -4.23 5.77 -15.67
C LEU A 121 -5.35 6.63 -16.28
N ARG A 122 -6.32 7.07 -15.48
CA ARG A 122 -7.43 7.92 -15.94
C ARG A 122 -6.95 9.30 -16.43
N GLU A 123 -6.05 9.94 -15.69
CA GLU A 123 -5.48 11.23 -16.06
C GLU A 123 -4.54 11.08 -17.27
N ALA A 124 -3.77 9.99 -17.33
CA ALA A 124 -2.86 9.68 -18.43
C ALA A 124 -3.60 9.49 -19.76
N ILE A 125 -4.72 8.78 -19.77
CA ILE A 125 -5.55 8.58 -20.98
C ILE A 125 -6.04 9.94 -21.50
N GLY A 126 -6.61 10.78 -20.62
CA GLY A 126 -7.09 12.11 -21.02
C GLY A 126 -5.97 12.99 -21.57
N SER A 127 -4.82 13.05 -20.88
CA SER A 127 -3.66 13.82 -21.36
C SER A 127 -3.10 13.30 -22.68
N ASN A 128 -3.05 11.98 -22.90
CA ASN A 128 -2.57 11.41 -24.16
C ASN A 128 -3.53 11.64 -25.33
N ILE A 129 -4.84 11.64 -25.11
CA ILE A 129 -5.81 11.99 -26.16
C ILE A 129 -5.53 13.43 -26.64
N ILE A 130 -5.38 14.37 -25.70
CA ILE A 130 -5.04 15.76 -26.02
C ILE A 130 -3.69 15.82 -26.75
N PHE A 131 -2.68 15.11 -26.25
CA PHE A 131 -1.34 15.06 -26.85
C PHE A 131 -1.39 14.57 -28.30
N VAL A 132 -2.08 13.46 -28.58
CA VAL A 132 -2.23 12.92 -29.94
C VAL A 132 -2.97 13.88 -30.85
N VAL A 133 -4.04 14.53 -30.38
CA VAL A 133 -4.79 15.53 -31.16
C VAL A 133 -3.91 16.72 -31.51
N VAL A 134 -3.17 17.28 -30.54
CA VAL A 134 -2.25 18.40 -30.79
C VAL A 134 -1.16 18.00 -31.78
N MET A 135 -0.57 16.82 -31.62
CA MET A 135 0.45 16.33 -32.53
C MET A 135 -0.08 16.05 -33.94
N ALA A 136 -1.31 15.57 -34.07
CA ALA A 136 -1.98 15.38 -35.35
C ALA A 136 -2.19 16.72 -36.06
N VAL A 137 -2.66 17.75 -35.34
CA VAL A 137 -2.82 19.11 -35.89
C VAL A 137 -1.49 19.68 -36.37
N VAL A 138 -0.45 19.63 -35.54
CA VAL A 138 0.90 20.12 -35.93
C VAL A 138 1.43 19.33 -37.13
N SER A 139 1.20 18.02 -37.17
CA SER A 139 1.68 17.17 -38.25
C SER A 139 0.95 17.46 -39.57
N PHE A 140 -0.35 17.70 -39.53
CA PHE A 140 -1.17 18.06 -40.70
C PHE A 140 -0.72 19.40 -41.31
N MET A 141 -0.35 20.37 -40.47
CA MET A 141 0.10 21.68 -40.94
C MET A 141 1.53 21.66 -41.50
N LYS A 142 2.37 20.74 -41.03
CA LYS A 142 3.82 20.76 -41.30
C LYS A 142 4.29 19.74 -42.34
N PHE A 143 3.64 18.59 -42.42
CA PHE A 143 4.11 17.47 -43.22
C PHE A 143 3.14 17.11 -44.36
N PRO A 144 3.62 16.45 -45.42
CA PRO A 144 2.77 15.88 -46.46
C PRO A 144 1.77 14.87 -45.89
N GLU A 145 0.66 14.66 -46.61
CA GLU A 145 -0.44 13.77 -46.18
C GLU A 145 0.03 12.36 -45.80
N ALA A 146 0.96 11.79 -46.57
CA ALA A 146 1.50 10.45 -46.31
C ALA A 146 2.22 10.38 -44.95
N ASP A 147 2.97 11.42 -44.58
CA ASP A 147 3.66 11.48 -43.30
C ASP A 147 2.70 11.76 -42.15
N PHE A 148 1.70 12.62 -42.35
CA PHE A 148 0.64 12.86 -41.37
C PHE A 148 -0.02 11.57 -40.89
N TRP A 149 -0.44 10.69 -41.82
CA TRP A 149 -1.05 9.42 -41.46
C TRP A 149 -0.07 8.50 -40.71
N ARG A 150 1.18 8.39 -41.19
CA ARG A 150 2.23 7.59 -40.53
C ARG A 150 2.48 8.05 -39.09
N ILE A 151 2.59 9.36 -38.87
CA ILE A 151 2.84 9.94 -37.54
C ILE A 151 1.65 9.69 -36.63
N THR A 152 0.43 9.99 -37.10
CA THR A 152 -0.79 9.86 -36.29
C THR A 152 -1.04 8.40 -35.89
N PHE A 153 -0.94 7.45 -36.82
CA PHE A 153 -1.12 6.03 -36.51
C PHE A 153 -0.01 5.47 -35.63
N SER A 154 1.26 5.79 -35.90
CA SER A 154 2.38 5.28 -35.08
C SER A 154 2.36 5.85 -33.66
N LEU A 155 2.03 7.12 -33.48
CA LEU A 155 1.88 7.73 -32.16
C LEU A 155 0.66 7.16 -31.42
N GLY A 156 -0.46 6.99 -32.11
CA GLY A 156 -1.66 6.33 -31.57
C GLY A 156 -1.39 4.90 -31.10
N LEU A 157 -0.65 4.12 -31.91
CA LEU A 157 -0.23 2.76 -31.56
C LEU A 157 0.73 2.74 -30.36
N THR A 158 1.65 3.71 -30.28
CA THR A 158 2.55 3.87 -29.13
C THR A 158 1.76 4.15 -27.85
N CYS A 159 0.78 5.05 -27.91
CA CYS A 159 -0.12 5.33 -26.78
C CYS A 159 -0.94 4.09 -26.39
N LEU A 160 -1.44 3.33 -27.37
CA LEU A 160 -2.19 2.09 -27.13
C LEU A 160 -1.33 1.06 -26.39
N PHE A 161 -0.12 0.78 -26.87
CA PHE A 161 0.79 -0.16 -26.21
C PHE A 161 1.22 0.32 -24.82
N ALA A 162 1.54 1.60 -24.66
CA ALA A 162 1.88 2.18 -23.36
C ALA A 162 0.70 2.07 -22.37
N MET A 163 -0.53 2.27 -22.84
CA MET A 163 -1.75 2.10 -22.04
C MET A 163 -1.94 0.65 -21.60
N ILE A 164 -1.84 -0.31 -22.53
CA ILE A 164 -1.97 -1.74 -22.24
C ILE A 164 -0.92 -2.18 -21.22
N PHE A 165 0.34 -1.75 -21.42
CA PHE A 165 1.43 -2.05 -20.50
C PHE A 165 1.20 -1.44 -19.11
N ALA A 166 0.82 -0.16 -19.04
CA ALA A 166 0.52 0.50 -17.76
C ALA A 166 -0.65 -0.16 -17.02
N TRP A 167 -1.69 -0.57 -17.75
CA TRP A 167 -2.80 -1.34 -17.18
C TRP A 167 -2.36 -2.72 -16.68
N LEU A 168 -1.58 -3.45 -17.48
CA LEU A 168 -1.06 -4.78 -17.12
C LEU A 168 -0.19 -4.72 -15.87
N VAL A 169 0.75 -3.77 -15.81
CA VAL A 169 1.63 -3.57 -14.65
C VAL A 169 0.81 -3.20 -13.41
N GLY A 170 -0.18 -2.31 -13.55
CA GLY A 170 -1.07 -1.95 -12.45
C GLY A 170 -1.85 -3.16 -11.91
N LYS A 171 -2.38 -3.99 -12.80
CA LYS A 171 -3.09 -5.22 -12.43
C LYS A 171 -2.17 -6.25 -11.77
N LEU A 172 -0.96 -6.44 -12.32
CA LEU A 172 0.02 -7.36 -11.76
C LEU A 172 0.46 -6.90 -10.36
N GLN A 173 0.68 -5.60 -10.16
CA GLN A 173 0.99 -5.05 -8.84
C GLN A 173 -0.14 -5.27 -7.82
N GLN A 174 -1.40 -5.10 -8.24
CA GLN A 174 -2.55 -5.38 -7.38
C GLN A 174 -2.59 -6.86 -6.96
N GLU A 175 -2.39 -7.77 -7.92
CA GLU A 175 -2.41 -9.20 -7.62
C GLU A 175 -1.23 -9.63 -6.75
N LEU A 176 -0.02 -9.13 -7.03
CA LEU A 176 1.15 -9.36 -6.18
C LEU A 176 0.92 -8.83 -4.76
N THR A 177 0.32 -7.66 -4.62
CA THR A 177 -0.01 -7.10 -3.30
C THR A 177 -1.04 -7.97 -2.60
N ARG A 178 -2.07 -8.44 -3.31
CA ARG A 178 -3.09 -9.34 -2.75
C ARG A 178 -2.46 -10.65 -2.29
N LEU A 179 -1.66 -11.30 -3.12
CA LEU A 179 -0.97 -12.55 -2.78
C LEU A 179 0.00 -12.37 -1.60
N ALA A 180 0.65 -11.20 -1.53
CA ALA A 180 1.57 -10.88 -0.44
C ALA A 180 0.84 -10.52 0.88
N THR A 181 -0.39 -10.02 0.84
CA THR A 181 -1.12 -9.54 2.02
C THR A 181 -2.27 -10.43 2.48
N THR A 182 -2.71 -11.40 1.68
CA THR A 182 -3.84 -12.29 1.99
C THR A 182 -3.41 -13.75 2.07
N ASP A 183 -4.12 -14.52 2.89
CA ASP A 183 -4.02 -15.97 2.95
C ASP A 183 -4.77 -16.59 1.77
N PRO A 184 -4.14 -17.42 0.92
CA PRO A 184 -4.75 -17.93 -0.30
C PRO A 184 -5.95 -18.87 -0.04
N LEU A 185 -6.00 -19.54 1.11
CA LEU A 185 -7.06 -20.51 1.43
C LEU A 185 -8.34 -19.82 1.91
N THR A 186 -8.21 -18.85 2.81
CA THR A 186 -9.35 -18.19 3.47
C THR A 186 -9.66 -16.82 2.90
N GLY A 187 -8.72 -16.23 2.15
CA GLY A 187 -8.78 -14.86 1.66
C GLY A 187 -8.66 -13.80 2.76
N CYS A 188 -8.42 -14.19 4.02
CA CYS A 188 -8.18 -13.27 5.14
C CYS A 188 -6.85 -12.54 4.97
N LEU A 189 -6.61 -11.46 5.73
CA LEU A 189 -5.27 -10.88 5.80
C LEU A 189 -4.30 -11.93 6.36
N ASN A 190 -3.06 -11.94 5.87
CA ASN A 190 -2.04 -12.82 6.41
C ASN A 190 -1.20 -12.09 7.47
N ARG A 191 -0.30 -12.84 8.12
CA ARG A 191 0.57 -12.32 9.20
C ARG A 191 1.47 -11.16 8.77
N SER A 192 1.77 -10.97 7.48
CA SER A 192 2.71 -9.92 7.01
C SER A 192 2.25 -8.51 7.35
N GLN A 193 0.94 -8.26 7.39
CA GLN A 193 0.35 -6.93 7.63
C GLN A 193 0.13 -6.63 9.12
N LEU A 194 0.37 -7.60 10.00
CA LEU A 194 -0.05 -7.55 11.40
C LEU A 194 0.62 -6.40 12.16
N ALA A 195 1.94 -6.29 12.04
CA ALA A 195 2.70 -5.26 12.75
C ALA A 195 2.26 -3.85 12.35
N ASP A 196 2.07 -3.59 11.05
CA ASP A 196 1.72 -2.26 10.56
C ASP A 196 0.31 -1.85 10.97
N ILE A 197 -0.64 -2.78 10.90
CA ILE A 197 -2.02 -2.53 11.32
C ILE A 197 -2.09 -2.25 12.82
N LEU A 198 -1.46 -3.08 13.64
CA LEU A 198 -1.47 -2.90 15.10
C LEU A 198 -0.76 -1.60 15.51
N ASN A 199 0.39 -1.30 14.90
CA ASN A 199 1.09 -0.03 15.13
C ASN A 199 0.24 1.17 14.72
N GLY A 200 -0.53 1.06 13.62
CA GLY A 200 -1.49 2.08 13.22
C GLY A 200 -2.53 2.36 14.30
N GLN A 201 -3.12 1.31 14.89
CA GLN A 201 -4.09 1.47 15.99
C GLN A 201 -3.45 2.06 17.26
N ILE A 202 -2.24 1.62 17.62
CA ILE A 202 -1.49 2.19 18.75
C ILE A 202 -1.24 3.69 18.54
N GLN A 203 -0.83 4.09 17.33
CA GLN A 203 -0.64 5.51 17.03
C GLN A 203 -1.94 6.32 17.09
N MET A 204 -3.09 5.72 16.76
CA MET A 204 -4.40 6.36 16.93
C MET A 204 -4.75 6.50 18.42
N ARG A 205 -4.42 5.49 19.23
CA ARG A 205 -4.58 5.53 20.68
C ARG A 205 -3.71 6.62 21.32
N GLU A 206 -2.45 6.72 20.93
CA GLU A 206 -1.52 7.71 21.49
C GLU A 206 -1.90 9.15 21.12
N ARG A 207 -2.27 9.39 19.86
CA ARG A 207 -2.51 10.75 19.36
C ARG A 207 -3.92 11.27 19.63
N TYR A 208 -4.91 10.39 19.60
CA TYR A 208 -6.32 10.77 19.60
C TYR A 208 -7.15 10.06 20.67
N GLU A 209 -6.51 9.30 21.56
CA GLU A 209 -7.15 8.48 22.60
C GLU A 209 -8.19 7.49 22.05
N ARG A 210 -8.15 7.18 20.75
CA ARG A 210 -9.06 6.21 20.12
C ARG A 210 -8.75 4.81 20.63
N VAL A 211 -9.77 4.17 21.18
CA VAL A 211 -9.69 2.79 21.67
C VAL A 211 -9.64 1.82 20.50
N SER A 212 -8.98 0.68 20.69
CA SER A 212 -9.05 -0.45 19.79
C SER A 212 -8.88 -1.73 20.60
N SER A 213 -9.53 -2.79 20.16
CA SER A 213 -9.40 -4.11 20.76
C SER A 213 -9.00 -5.12 19.70
N LEU A 214 -8.36 -6.20 20.12
CA LEU A 214 -8.10 -7.35 19.27
C LEU A 214 -8.71 -8.60 19.89
N ILE A 215 -9.17 -9.50 19.03
CA ILE A 215 -9.63 -10.84 19.39
C ILE A 215 -8.66 -11.83 18.75
N LEU A 216 -8.07 -12.71 19.56
CA LEU A 216 -7.41 -13.91 19.03
C LEU A 216 -8.38 -15.08 19.13
N LEU A 217 -8.40 -15.92 18.11
CA LEU A 217 -9.31 -17.06 18.02
C LEU A 217 -8.55 -18.26 17.46
N ASP A 218 -8.75 -19.42 18.07
CA ASP A 218 -8.12 -20.67 17.66
C ASP A 218 -9.14 -21.80 17.68
N LEU A 219 -9.15 -22.60 16.62
CA LEU A 219 -10.06 -23.74 16.49
C LEU A 219 -9.68 -24.86 17.45
N ASP A 220 -10.63 -25.26 18.29
CA ASP A 220 -10.40 -26.33 19.25
C ASP A 220 -10.25 -27.68 18.53
N TYR A 221 -9.19 -28.41 18.86
CA TYR A 221 -8.93 -29.76 18.35
C TYR A 221 -8.85 -29.86 16.82
N PHE A 222 -8.41 -28.80 16.13
CA PHE A 222 -8.34 -28.79 14.66
C PHE A 222 -7.44 -29.90 14.09
N LYS A 223 -6.35 -30.24 14.79
CA LYS A 223 -5.52 -31.41 14.44
C LYS A 223 -6.34 -32.71 14.37
N THR A 224 -7.23 -32.95 15.33
CA THR A 224 -8.11 -34.12 15.34
C THR A 224 -9.04 -34.13 14.13
N ILE A 225 -9.52 -32.97 13.68
CA ILE A 225 -10.34 -32.86 12.47
C ILE A 225 -9.53 -33.28 11.24
N ASN A 226 -8.29 -32.80 11.11
CA ASN A 226 -7.40 -33.22 10.02
C ASN A 226 -7.08 -34.71 10.06
N ASP A 227 -6.81 -35.25 11.24
CA ASP A 227 -6.45 -36.66 11.42
C ASP A 227 -7.63 -37.60 11.09
N GLN A 228 -8.87 -37.18 11.39
CA GLN A 228 -10.07 -37.97 11.15
C GLN A 228 -10.66 -37.82 9.74
N TRP A 229 -10.62 -36.61 9.18
CA TRP A 229 -11.35 -36.26 7.94
C TRP A 229 -10.42 -35.87 6.78
N GLY A 230 -9.11 -35.83 7.03
CA GLY A 230 -8.09 -35.42 6.07
C GLY A 230 -7.95 -33.90 5.95
N HIS A 231 -6.78 -33.46 5.46
CA HIS A 231 -6.44 -32.05 5.32
C HIS A 231 -7.41 -31.26 4.43
N LEU A 232 -7.97 -31.87 3.38
CA LEU A 232 -8.96 -31.21 2.51
C LEU A 232 -10.24 -30.86 3.25
N ALA A 233 -10.63 -31.64 4.27
CA ALA A 233 -11.78 -31.31 5.12
C ALA A 233 -11.43 -30.17 6.08
N GLY A 234 -10.24 -30.21 6.69
CA GLY A 234 -9.74 -29.11 7.51
C GLY A 234 -9.66 -27.79 6.75
N ASP A 235 -9.20 -27.80 5.51
CA ASP A 235 -9.15 -26.63 4.64
C ASP A 235 -10.55 -26.03 4.42
N LYS A 236 -11.55 -26.88 4.16
CA LYS A 236 -12.95 -26.44 4.03
C LYS A 236 -13.50 -25.87 5.33
N VAL A 237 -13.15 -26.46 6.49
CA VAL A 237 -13.52 -25.93 7.81
C VAL A 237 -12.95 -24.52 8.00
N LEU A 238 -11.68 -24.30 7.64
CA LEU A 238 -11.04 -22.98 7.75
C LEU A 238 -11.66 -21.95 6.82
N THR A 239 -11.94 -22.31 5.56
CA THR A 239 -12.61 -21.43 4.60
C THR A 239 -14.01 -21.06 5.08
N GLU A 240 -14.78 -22.03 5.58
CA GLU A 240 -16.11 -21.77 6.12
C GLU A 240 -16.07 -20.93 7.40
N LEU A 241 -15.10 -21.18 8.30
CA LEU A 241 -14.90 -20.38 9.50
C LEU A 241 -14.67 -18.92 9.13
N ALA A 242 -13.75 -18.65 8.20
CA ALA A 242 -13.47 -17.30 7.72
C ALA A 242 -14.73 -16.61 7.18
N LEU A 243 -15.59 -17.33 6.45
CA LEU A 243 -16.88 -16.81 5.97
C LEU A 243 -17.85 -16.50 7.11
N ARG A 244 -17.95 -17.38 8.11
CA ARG A 244 -18.81 -17.17 9.29
C ARG A 244 -18.36 -15.97 10.11
N LEU A 245 -17.06 -15.82 10.32
CA LEU A 245 -16.48 -14.65 10.99
C LEU A 245 -16.80 -13.37 10.22
N ARG A 246 -16.48 -13.31 8.92
CA ARG A 246 -16.74 -12.13 8.07
C ARG A 246 -18.19 -11.64 8.10
N LYS A 247 -19.17 -12.54 8.13
CA LYS A 247 -20.60 -12.18 8.18
C LYS A 247 -21.01 -11.42 9.46
N ARG A 248 -20.19 -11.50 10.51
CA ARG A 248 -20.43 -10.83 11.81
C ARG A 248 -19.58 -9.57 11.97
N LEU A 249 -18.58 -9.36 11.11
CA LEU A 249 -17.65 -8.25 11.19
C LEU A 249 -18.12 -7.07 10.36
N ARG A 250 -17.76 -5.86 10.80
CA ARG A 250 -17.98 -4.61 10.07
C ARG A 250 -16.90 -4.45 8.99
N GLU A 251 -17.13 -3.54 8.05
CA GLU A 251 -16.14 -3.23 7.00
C GLU A 251 -14.82 -2.67 7.59
N SER A 252 -14.90 -1.96 8.72
CA SER A 252 -13.74 -1.44 9.45
C SER A 252 -12.91 -2.52 10.15
N ASP A 253 -13.50 -3.68 10.42
CA ASP A 253 -12.86 -4.73 11.21
C ASP A 253 -11.94 -5.55 10.30
N GLN A 254 -10.76 -5.89 10.81
CA GLN A 254 -9.73 -6.56 10.01
C GLN A 254 -9.53 -7.99 10.50
N LEU A 255 -9.88 -8.95 9.64
CA LEU A 255 -9.74 -10.38 9.91
C LEU A 255 -8.44 -10.93 9.30
N PHE A 256 -7.64 -11.55 10.14
CA PHE A 256 -6.38 -12.18 9.80
C PHE A 256 -6.42 -13.68 10.05
N ARG A 257 -5.67 -14.43 9.24
CA ARG A 257 -5.20 -15.76 9.58
C ARG A 257 -3.71 -15.68 9.89
N ILE A 258 -3.35 -15.91 11.15
CA ILE A 258 -1.99 -15.70 11.66
C ILE A 258 -1.16 -17.00 11.71
N GLY A 259 -1.84 -18.15 11.76
CA GLY A 259 -1.27 -19.48 11.81
C GLY A 259 -2.14 -20.51 11.08
N GLY A 260 -1.88 -21.81 11.31
CA GLY A 260 -2.61 -22.89 10.67
C GLY A 260 -4.11 -22.85 10.97
N GLU A 261 -4.46 -22.71 12.24
CA GLU A 261 -5.84 -22.73 12.77
C GLU A 261 -6.20 -21.47 13.58
N GLU A 262 -5.31 -20.48 13.55
CA GLU A 262 -5.37 -19.27 14.35
C GLU A 262 -5.81 -18.06 13.52
N PHE A 263 -6.80 -17.35 14.03
CA PHE A 263 -7.35 -16.13 13.47
C PHE A 263 -7.18 -14.98 14.45
N MET A 264 -7.01 -13.78 13.91
CA MET A 264 -6.99 -12.54 14.69
C MET A 264 -7.97 -11.54 14.08
N ILE A 265 -8.70 -10.82 14.92
CA ILE A 265 -9.60 -9.76 14.50
C ILE A 265 -9.14 -8.48 15.18
N VAL A 266 -8.85 -7.44 14.39
CA VAL A 266 -8.59 -6.09 14.91
C VAL A 266 -9.88 -5.29 14.80
N LEU A 267 -10.27 -4.66 15.90
CA LEU A 267 -11.50 -3.90 16.06
C LEU A 267 -11.15 -2.44 16.35
N PRO A 268 -11.06 -1.59 15.32
CA PRO A 268 -10.90 -0.16 15.50
C PRO A 268 -12.07 0.42 16.29
N GLU A 269 -11.80 1.45 17.10
CA GLU A 269 -12.82 2.21 17.84
C GLU A 269 -13.74 1.36 18.73
N THR A 270 -13.25 0.21 19.18
CA THR A 270 -14.02 -0.76 19.97
C THR A 270 -13.38 -0.95 21.34
N ARG A 271 -14.18 -0.75 22.41
CA ARG A 271 -13.77 -0.97 23.80
C ARG A 271 -13.84 -2.45 24.16
N GLN A 272 -13.13 -2.83 25.22
CA GLN A 272 -13.07 -4.19 25.75
C GLN A 272 -14.45 -4.83 25.89
N LYS A 273 -15.42 -4.12 26.49
CA LYS A 273 -16.77 -4.65 26.75
C LYS A 273 -17.49 -5.07 25.45
N ASP A 274 -17.38 -4.26 24.41
CA ASP A 274 -18.05 -4.54 23.13
C ASP A 274 -17.32 -5.63 22.35
N ALA A 275 -15.98 -5.67 22.47
CA ALA A 275 -15.17 -6.74 21.91
C ALA A 275 -15.42 -8.09 22.60
N ASP A 276 -15.62 -8.12 23.92
CA ASP A 276 -16.00 -9.30 24.69
C ASP A 276 -17.35 -9.85 24.21
N ALA A 277 -18.34 -8.97 24.02
CA ALA A 277 -19.65 -9.33 23.50
C ALA A 277 -19.56 -9.90 22.07
N LEU A 278 -18.76 -9.28 21.20
CA LEU A 278 -18.52 -9.78 19.84
C LEU A 278 -17.84 -11.15 19.86
N ALA A 279 -16.80 -11.34 20.69
CA ALA A 279 -16.12 -12.64 20.81
C ALA A 279 -17.11 -13.76 21.17
N GLN A 280 -17.99 -13.52 22.14
CA GLN A 280 -19.02 -14.51 22.51
C GLN A 280 -20.01 -14.79 21.37
N GLN A 281 -20.41 -13.77 20.62
CA GLN A 281 -21.27 -13.94 19.45
C GLN A 281 -20.59 -14.74 18.34
N LEU A 282 -19.29 -14.54 18.11
CA LEU A 282 -18.51 -15.30 17.14
C LEU A 282 -18.44 -16.78 17.54
N LEU A 283 -18.10 -17.09 18.80
CA LEU A 283 -18.06 -18.47 19.30
C LEU A 283 -19.43 -19.17 19.19
N THR A 284 -20.50 -18.45 19.52
CA THR A 284 -21.88 -18.95 19.35
C THR A 284 -22.17 -19.21 17.86
N SER A 285 -21.77 -18.31 16.97
CA SER A 285 -21.98 -18.48 15.52
C SER A 285 -21.16 -19.62 14.91
N ILE A 286 -20.00 -19.95 15.49
CA ILE A 286 -19.16 -21.08 15.08
C ILE A 286 -19.86 -22.39 15.46
N SER A 287 -20.30 -22.51 16.70
CA SER A 287 -20.91 -23.75 17.23
C SER A 287 -22.39 -23.94 16.83
N ALA A 288 -23.11 -22.89 16.43
CA ALA A 288 -24.55 -22.94 16.16
C ALA A 288 -24.96 -23.85 14.99
N ARG A 289 -24.08 -24.06 14.00
CA ARG A 289 -24.34 -24.95 12.88
C ARG A 289 -23.13 -25.85 12.66
N PRO A 290 -23.30 -27.15 12.38
CA PRO A 290 -22.19 -27.97 11.99
C PRO A 290 -21.54 -27.42 10.71
N PHE A 291 -20.26 -27.73 10.53
CA PHE A 291 -19.51 -27.50 9.30
C PHE A 291 -19.81 -28.64 8.31
N LEU A 292 -19.06 -28.71 7.21
CA LEU A 292 -19.14 -29.82 6.24
C LEU A 292 -19.21 -31.19 6.94
N ASN A 293 -20.05 -32.11 6.42
CA ASN A 293 -20.20 -33.49 6.91
C ASN A 293 -20.58 -33.60 8.40
N ASP A 294 -21.38 -32.66 8.90
CA ASP A 294 -21.82 -32.62 10.30
C ASP A 294 -20.70 -32.46 11.34
N ILE A 295 -19.51 -32.01 10.91
CA ILE A 295 -18.38 -31.78 11.79
C ILE A 295 -18.73 -30.63 12.76
N LYS A 296 -18.79 -30.95 14.06
CA LYS A 296 -18.98 -29.96 15.12
C LYS A 296 -17.62 -29.36 15.47
N VAL A 297 -17.55 -28.03 15.38
CA VAL A 297 -16.33 -27.27 15.64
C VAL A 297 -16.64 -26.23 16.70
N THR A 298 -15.74 -26.10 17.68
CA THR A 298 -15.71 -25.00 18.64
C THR A 298 -14.41 -24.22 18.48
N ALA A 299 -14.34 -23.06 19.11
CA ALA A 299 -13.13 -22.27 19.14
C ALA A 299 -12.94 -21.67 20.53
N SER A 300 -11.69 -21.44 20.89
CA SER A 300 -11.33 -20.64 22.05
C SER A 300 -10.93 -19.25 21.58
N ALA A 301 -11.27 -18.23 22.36
CA ALA A 301 -10.94 -16.85 22.01
C ALA A 301 -10.34 -16.08 23.18
N SER A 302 -9.62 -15.02 22.88
CA SER A 302 -9.20 -14.02 23.84
C SER A 302 -9.48 -12.63 23.34
N VAL A 303 -9.60 -11.67 24.27
CA VAL A 303 -9.90 -10.27 23.94
C VAL A 303 -8.96 -9.35 24.69
N ALA A 304 -8.28 -8.46 23.98
CA ALA A 304 -7.38 -7.47 24.57
C ALA A 304 -7.61 -6.08 23.98
N GLU A 305 -8.00 -5.12 24.81
CA GLU A 305 -7.99 -3.69 24.47
C GLU A 305 -6.57 -3.11 24.56
N VAL A 306 -6.20 -2.26 23.59
CA VAL A 306 -4.91 -1.57 23.56
C VAL A 306 -4.79 -0.57 24.72
N SER A 307 -3.67 -0.61 25.42
CA SER A 307 -3.36 0.35 26.49
C SER A 307 -2.43 1.46 25.99
N LYS A 308 -2.47 2.62 26.66
CA LYS A 308 -1.57 3.73 26.36
C LYS A 308 -0.13 3.36 26.77
N GLY A 309 0.85 3.72 25.95
CA GLY A 309 2.26 3.38 26.11
C GLY A 309 2.61 1.93 25.74
N GLU A 310 1.65 1.15 25.22
CA GLU A 310 1.84 -0.26 24.90
C GLU A 310 2.41 -0.43 23.48
N THR A 311 3.36 -1.36 23.31
CA THR A 311 3.84 -1.76 21.98
C THR A 311 2.98 -2.88 21.40
N TRP A 312 2.96 -3.02 20.07
CA TRP A 312 2.17 -4.07 19.41
C TRP A 312 2.53 -5.48 19.91
N SER A 313 3.81 -5.72 20.23
CA SER A 313 4.29 -7.00 20.73
C SER A 313 3.74 -7.34 22.12
N VAL A 314 3.65 -6.35 23.01
CA VAL A 314 3.09 -6.52 24.36
C VAL A 314 1.57 -6.72 24.28
N TRP A 315 0.91 -5.96 23.41
CA TRP A 315 -0.53 -6.09 23.19
C TRP A 315 -0.92 -7.48 22.67
N LEU A 316 -0.19 -7.98 21.66
CA LEU A 316 -0.40 -9.32 21.12
C LEU A 316 -0.11 -10.41 22.15
N ASN A 317 1.02 -10.30 22.87
CA ASN A 317 1.40 -11.29 23.89
C ASN A 317 0.35 -11.43 25.01
N ARG A 318 -0.25 -10.32 25.45
CA ARG A 318 -1.37 -10.31 26.41
C ARG A 318 -2.56 -11.11 25.90
N ALA A 319 -2.89 -10.97 24.62
CA ALA A 319 -3.97 -11.74 24.01
C ALA A 319 -3.61 -13.23 23.90
N ASP A 320 -2.36 -13.57 23.53
CA ASP A 320 -1.90 -14.97 23.45
C ASP A 320 -2.00 -15.66 24.82
N GLN A 321 -1.57 -15.00 25.89
CA GLN A 321 -1.67 -15.52 27.26
C GLN A 321 -3.12 -15.80 27.66
N ALA A 322 -4.03 -14.87 27.34
CA ALA A 322 -5.46 -15.04 27.61
C ALA A 322 -6.08 -16.17 26.75
N LEU A 323 -5.59 -16.38 25.51
CA LEU A 323 -6.07 -17.48 24.67
C LEU A 323 -5.60 -18.83 25.20
N TYR A 324 -4.36 -18.91 25.68
CA TYR A 324 -3.85 -20.08 26.38
C TYR A 324 -4.69 -20.40 27.62
N GLU A 325 -5.06 -19.38 28.39
CA GLU A 325 -5.96 -19.53 29.53
C GLU A 325 -7.37 -20.02 29.13
N ALA A 326 -7.94 -19.53 28.03
CA ALA A 326 -9.20 -20.03 27.51
C ALA A 326 -9.13 -21.54 27.19
N LYS A 327 -8.02 -21.99 26.60
CA LYS A 327 -7.78 -23.40 26.29
C LYS A 327 -7.59 -24.25 27.55
N SER A 328 -6.86 -23.76 28.55
CA SER A 328 -6.60 -24.50 29.80
C SER A 328 -7.84 -24.63 30.68
N ARG A 329 -8.75 -23.64 30.63
CA ARG A 329 -10.04 -23.63 31.35
C ARG A 329 -11.14 -24.47 30.67
N GLY A 330 -10.80 -25.33 29.72
CA GLY A 330 -11.76 -26.26 29.09
C GLY A 330 -12.24 -25.88 27.68
N ARG A 331 -11.62 -24.88 27.03
CA ARG A 331 -11.92 -24.46 25.64
C ARG A 331 -13.34 -23.91 25.43
N ASN A 332 -13.73 -23.64 24.18
CA ASN A 332 -15.05 -23.13 23.78
C ASN A 332 -15.51 -21.90 24.58
N GLN A 333 -14.61 -20.96 24.84
CA GLN A 333 -14.88 -19.77 25.64
C GLN A 333 -13.97 -18.61 25.25
N ALA A 334 -14.39 -17.40 25.64
CA ALA A 334 -13.61 -16.19 25.48
C ALA A 334 -13.02 -15.76 26.84
N VAL A 335 -11.73 -15.38 26.86
CA VAL A 335 -11.07 -14.84 28.06
C VAL A 335 -10.52 -13.44 27.79
N LYS A 336 -10.83 -12.50 28.68
CA LYS A 336 -10.29 -11.13 28.62
C LYS A 336 -8.83 -11.10 29.11
N ALA A 337 -7.96 -10.39 28.39
CA ALA A 337 -6.58 -10.20 28.79
C ALA A 337 -6.43 -9.19 29.94
N ALA A 338 -5.58 -9.50 30.92
CA ALA A 338 -5.32 -8.62 32.07
C ALA A 338 -4.58 -7.35 31.63
N ARG A 339 -5.18 -6.16 31.85
CA ARG A 339 -4.59 -4.86 31.47
C ARG A 339 -3.15 -4.72 32.01
N PRO A 340 -2.21 -4.13 31.24
CA PRO A 340 -0.89 -3.84 31.76
C PRO A 340 -1.04 -2.92 32.97
N LEU A 341 -0.28 -3.19 34.03
CA LEU A 341 -0.18 -2.25 35.14
C LEU A 341 0.33 -0.91 34.59
N PRO A 342 -0.25 0.23 34.99
CA PRO A 342 0.29 1.52 34.60
C PRO A 342 1.76 1.55 35.02
N VAL A 343 2.64 1.91 34.09
CA VAL A 343 4.02 2.26 34.44
C VAL A 343 3.91 3.53 35.28
N VAL A 344 3.75 3.37 36.59
CA VAL A 344 3.96 4.44 37.55
C VAL A 344 5.40 4.85 37.32
N GLY A 345 5.60 6.04 36.74
CA GLY A 345 6.92 6.63 36.71
C GLY A 345 7.45 6.56 38.12
N ARG A 346 8.56 5.85 38.34
CA ARG A 346 9.29 5.97 39.60
C ARG A 346 9.67 7.44 39.69
N GLY A 347 8.84 8.21 40.40
CA GLY A 347 9.30 9.40 41.07
C GLY A 347 10.54 8.97 41.83
N VAL A 348 11.61 9.71 41.63
CA VAL A 348 12.75 9.70 42.53
C VAL A 348 12.14 10.07 43.89
N GLU A 349 11.84 9.05 44.71
CA GLU A 349 11.54 9.26 46.12
C GLU A 349 12.84 9.77 46.72
N ASP A 350 12.80 11.03 47.15
CA ASP A 350 13.78 11.63 48.04
C ASP A 350 14.11 10.62 49.15
N MET A 351 15.35 10.12 49.13
CA MET A 351 15.90 9.51 50.34
C MET A 351 15.97 10.60 51.40
N PRO A 352 15.46 10.37 52.63
CA PRO A 352 15.82 11.21 53.74
C PRO A 352 17.30 11.00 54.01
N ASP A 353 18.07 12.09 54.00
CA ASP A 353 19.41 12.16 54.59
C ASP A 353 19.29 11.66 56.05
N SER A 354 19.70 10.41 56.26
CA SER A 354 20.00 9.90 57.59
C SER A 354 21.52 10.01 57.76
N ALA A 355 21.89 10.89 58.67
CA ALA A 355 23.24 11.14 59.09
C ALA A 355 23.91 9.92 59.75
N SER A 356 25.25 10.05 59.87
CA SER A 356 26.18 9.40 60.80
C SER A 356 26.96 8.17 60.31
N GLY A 357 28.28 8.36 60.24
CA GLY A 357 29.32 7.39 59.89
C GLY A 357 30.61 8.12 59.55
#